data_AF-A0A9P1FWB1-F1
#
_entry.id   AF-A0A9P1FWB1-F1
#
_cell.length_a   1.000
_cell.length_b   1.000
_cell.length_c   1.000
_cell.angle_alpha   90.00
_cell.angle_beta   90.00
_cell.angle_gamma   90.00
#
_symmetry.space_group_name_H-M   'P 1'
#
loop_
_entity.id
_entity.type
_entity.pdbx_description
1 polymer ?
#
loop_
_entity_poly.entity_id
_entity_poly.type
_entity_poly.pdbx_seq_one_letter_code
_entity_poly.pdbx_strand_id
1 'polypeptide(L)'
;MWDECRFDISHCGEMVPNSFCWNLSIVHKGEVRCRAPYVGDSTYARCATFNTDPNTPVEWTPPTCVMVCPVPQPIPDGYVLTGDQWTCATGYIGRARTRCQLGNGTCDAVQVLSGCDRLEPCIRPPEAESA
;
A
#
# COMPACT_ATOMS: atom_id res chain seq x y z
N MET A 1 14.32 10.43 -4.05
CA MET A 1 14.37 9.01 -3.62
C MET A 1 13.03 8.40 -3.97
N TRP A 2 13.02 7.41 -4.86
CA TRP A 2 11.80 6.78 -5.36
C TRP A 2 11.25 5.80 -4.31
N ASP A 3 9.93 5.70 -4.19
CA ASP A 3 9.29 4.64 -3.41
C ASP A 3 9.11 3.42 -4.33
N GLU A 4 10.03 2.48 -4.22
CA GLU A 4 10.09 1.26 -5.05
C GLU A 4 8.85 0.36 -4.89
N CYS A 5 8.12 0.48 -3.77
CA CYS A 5 6.88 -0.25 -3.56
C CYS A 5 5.65 0.48 -4.08
N ARG A 6 5.73 1.78 -4.31
CA ARG A 6 4.60 2.60 -4.77
C ARG A 6 4.60 2.84 -6.27
N PHE A 7 5.77 2.94 -6.89
CA PHE A 7 5.90 3.31 -8.29
C PHE A 7 6.57 2.21 -9.11
N ASP A 8 5.95 1.89 -10.24
CA ASP A 8 6.54 1.05 -11.27
C ASP A 8 7.18 1.95 -12.33
N ILE A 9 8.50 1.93 -12.35
CA ILE A 9 9.36 2.67 -13.28
C ILE A 9 10.12 1.72 -14.20
N SER A 10 9.68 0.46 -14.35
CA SER A 10 10.31 -0.50 -15.26
C SER A 10 10.41 0.01 -16.71
N HIS A 11 9.54 0.96 -17.09
CA HIS A 11 9.56 1.66 -18.37
C HIS A 11 10.60 2.80 -18.45
N CYS A 12 11.35 3.03 -17.37
CA CYS A 12 12.42 4.00 -17.22
C CYS A 12 13.77 3.25 -17.08
N GLY A 13 14.27 2.65 -18.17
CA GLY A 13 15.54 1.90 -18.18
C GLY A 13 16.81 2.75 -17.89
N GLU A 14 18.02 2.21 -18.12
CA GLU A 14 19.29 2.91 -17.88
C GLU A 14 19.36 4.27 -18.59
N MET A 15 19.47 5.34 -17.80
CA MET A 15 19.50 6.72 -18.29
C MET A 15 20.94 7.16 -18.60
N VAL A 16 21.30 7.27 -19.87
CA VAL A 16 22.52 7.95 -20.33
C VAL A 16 22.24 9.42 -20.70
N PRO A 17 23.25 10.32 -20.77
CA PRO A 17 23.05 11.70 -21.21
C PRO A 17 22.35 11.77 -22.57
N ASN A 18 21.40 12.69 -22.72
CA ASN A 18 20.56 12.83 -23.93
C ASN A 18 19.65 11.61 -24.24
N SER A 19 19.48 10.67 -23.30
CA SER A 19 18.58 9.52 -23.46
C SER A 19 17.23 9.71 -22.78
N PHE A 20 16.29 8.91 -23.26
CA PHE A 20 14.92 8.84 -22.79
C PHE A 20 14.71 7.50 -22.07
N CYS A 21 13.72 7.46 -21.18
CA CYS A 21 13.08 6.20 -20.78
C CYS A 21 12.60 5.48 -22.07
N TRP A 22 13.30 4.44 -22.51
CA TRP A 22 13.04 3.79 -23.79
C TRP A 22 11.85 2.83 -23.67
N ASN A 23 10.81 2.99 -24.49
CA ASN A 23 10.71 2.28 -25.77
C ASN A 23 9.95 3.12 -26.85
N LEU A 24 10.58 3.23 -28.04
CA LEU A 24 10.11 3.61 -29.38
C LEU A 24 9.23 4.87 -29.64
N SER A 25 9.75 5.70 -30.58
CA SER A 25 9.06 6.68 -31.44
C SER A 25 8.55 8.02 -30.87
N ILE A 26 9.31 9.07 -31.21
CA ILE A 26 8.89 10.44 -31.61
C ILE A 26 8.14 11.31 -30.58
N VAL A 27 7.66 10.79 -29.47
CA VAL A 27 7.30 11.61 -28.28
C VAL A 27 7.68 10.80 -27.03
N HIS A 28 8.94 10.93 -26.60
CA HIS A 28 9.55 10.05 -25.61
C HIS A 28 9.18 10.43 -24.17
N LYS A 29 8.12 9.83 -23.63
CA LYS A 29 7.69 9.96 -22.24
C LYS A 29 7.79 8.59 -21.55
N GLY A 30 8.57 8.48 -20.48
CA GLY A 30 8.60 7.28 -19.64
C GLY A 30 7.38 7.28 -18.73
N GLU A 31 6.49 6.30 -18.87
CA GLU A 31 5.30 6.21 -18.04
C GLU A 31 5.68 5.73 -16.64
N VAL A 32 5.30 6.51 -15.62
CA VAL A 32 5.41 6.14 -14.22
C VAL A 32 4.03 5.67 -13.77
N ARG A 33 3.91 4.40 -13.44
CA ARG A 33 2.64 3.78 -13.01
C ARG A 33 2.65 3.55 -11.51
N CYS A 34 1.46 3.41 -10.92
CA CYS A 34 1.36 2.84 -9.58
C CYS A 34 1.74 1.37 -9.64
N ARG A 35 2.64 0.95 -8.76
CA ARG A 35 2.97 -0.47 -8.59
C ARG A 35 1.88 -1.12 -7.76
N ALA A 36 1.40 -2.30 -8.17
CA ALA A 36 0.51 -3.10 -7.33
C ALA A 36 1.15 -3.28 -5.94
N PRO A 37 0.40 -3.06 -4.85
CA PRO A 37 -1.05 -2.99 -4.69
C PRO A 37 -1.67 -1.59 -4.82
N TYR A 38 -0.89 -0.59 -5.20
CA TYR A 38 -1.40 0.76 -5.40
C TYR A 38 -2.09 0.90 -6.75
N VAL A 39 -3.17 1.69 -6.76
CA VAL A 39 -3.92 2.05 -7.97
C VAL A 39 -3.99 3.57 -8.11
N GLY A 40 -4.00 4.05 -9.34
CA GLY A 40 -4.05 5.47 -9.64
C GLY A 40 -3.69 5.74 -11.11
N ASP A 41 -3.87 6.99 -11.52
CA ASP A 41 -3.52 7.45 -12.86
C ASP A 41 -2.01 7.47 -13.03
N SER A 42 -1.51 7.15 -14.23
CA SER A 42 -0.09 7.23 -14.53
C SER A 42 0.33 8.67 -14.86
N THR A 43 1.61 8.96 -14.61
CA THR A 43 2.25 10.20 -15.02
C THR A 43 3.45 9.88 -15.89
N TYR A 44 4.22 10.92 -16.24
CA TYR A 44 5.38 10.78 -17.10
C TYR A 44 6.63 11.39 -16.49
N ALA A 45 7.75 10.72 -16.71
CA ALA A 45 9.09 11.21 -16.46
C ALA A 45 9.77 11.57 -17.78
N ARG A 46 10.58 12.64 -17.77
CA ARG A 46 11.32 13.15 -18.94
C ARG A 46 12.73 13.63 -18.55
N CYS A 47 13.68 13.39 -19.44
CA CYS A 47 14.98 14.06 -19.40
C CYS A 47 14.87 15.41 -20.13
N ALA A 48 15.54 16.44 -19.61
CA ALA A 48 15.59 17.74 -20.29
C ALA A 48 16.28 17.60 -21.67
N THR A 49 15.76 18.31 -22.68
CA THR A 49 16.07 18.16 -24.11
C THR A 49 17.56 18.39 -24.48
N PHE A 50 18.37 18.93 -23.58
CA PHE A 50 19.80 19.19 -23.79
C PHE A 50 20.68 18.76 -22.62
N ASN A 51 20.21 17.80 -21.82
CA ASN A 51 20.99 17.36 -20.68
C ASN A 51 22.17 16.47 -21.12
N THR A 52 23.39 17.04 -21.07
CA THR A 52 24.65 16.33 -21.29
C THR A 52 25.29 15.82 -19.99
N ASP A 53 24.75 16.22 -18.82
CA ASP A 53 25.24 15.78 -17.52
C ASP A 53 24.52 14.49 -17.09
N PRO A 54 25.23 13.35 -16.94
CA PRO A 54 24.63 12.10 -16.47
C PRO A 54 24.07 12.20 -15.05
N ASN A 55 24.39 13.24 -14.28
CA ASN A 55 23.93 13.43 -12.91
C ASN A 55 22.66 14.29 -12.79
N THR A 56 22.18 14.89 -13.88
CA THR A 56 20.94 15.68 -13.81
C THR A 56 19.75 14.76 -13.55
N PRO A 57 18.94 15.04 -12.51
CA PRO A 57 17.78 14.23 -12.19
C PRO A 57 16.71 14.33 -13.28
N VAL A 58 15.97 13.24 -13.49
CA VAL A 58 14.81 13.23 -14.38
C VAL A 58 13.73 14.19 -13.86
N GLU A 59 13.10 14.93 -14.76
CA GLU A 59 11.93 15.74 -14.44
C GLU A 59 10.70 14.85 -14.46
N TRP A 60 9.95 14.81 -13.36
CA TRP A 60 8.72 14.03 -13.28
C TRP A 60 7.77 14.60 -12.23
N THR A 61 6.51 14.22 -12.32
CA THR A 61 5.51 14.48 -11.28
C THR A 61 5.00 13.12 -10.78
N PRO A 62 5.04 12.84 -9.47
CA PRO A 62 4.57 11.56 -8.97
C PRO A 62 3.06 11.38 -9.20
N PRO A 63 2.62 10.18 -9.63
CA PRO A 63 1.21 9.87 -9.74
C PRO A 63 0.56 9.80 -8.35
N THR A 64 -0.76 10.04 -8.29
CA THR A 64 -1.54 9.83 -7.07
C THR A 64 -1.87 8.35 -6.93
N CYS A 65 -1.10 7.65 -6.11
CA CYS A 65 -1.24 6.22 -5.89
C CYS A 65 -1.92 5.92 -4.54
N VAL A 66 -3.07 5.24 -4.58
CA VAL A 66 -3.84 4.82 -3.40
C VAL A 66 -3.68 3.31 -3.21
N MET A 67 -3.29 2.87 -2.01
CA MET A 67 -3.12 1.45 -1.71
C MET A 67 -4.47 0.74 -1.62
N VAL A 68 -4.62 -0.37 -2.33
CA VAL A 68 -5.80 -1.24 -2.24
C VAL A 68 -5.40 -2.55 -1.56
N CYS A 69 -6.08 -2.88 -0.48
CA CYS A 69 -5.83 -4.13 0.22
C CYS A 69 -6.81 -5.23 -0.21
N PRO A 70 -6.33 -6.45 -0.49
CA PRO A 70 -7.20 -7.60 -0.64
C PRO A 70 -7.84 -7.98 0.70
N VAL A 71 -9.04 -8.55 0.64
CA VAL A 71 -9.69 -9.15 1.80
C VAL A 71 -8.85 -10.33 2.29
N PRO A 72 -8.48 -10.41 3.59
CA PRO A 72 -7.66 -11.50 4.09
C PRO A 72 -8.40 -12.83 3.95
N GLN A 73 -7.67 -13.86 3.49
CA GLN A 73 -8.18 -15.22 3.34
C GLN A 73 -7.23 -16.19 4.07
N PRO A 74 -7.70 -16.94 5.09
CA PRO A 74 -9.04 -16.88 5.67
C PRO A 74 -9.31 -15.55 6.41
N ILE A 75 -10.58 -15.19 6.54
CA ILE A 75 -10.98 -14.05 7.40
C ILE A 75 -10.58 -14.39 8.84
N PRO A 76 -9.83 -13.52 9.55
CA PRO A 76 -9.44 -13.76 10.94
C PRO A 76 -10.64 -13.95 11.87
N ASP A 77 -10.45 -14.78 12.89
CA ASP A 77 -11.45 -15.00 13.93
C ASP A 77 -11.86 -13.67 14.57
N GLY A 78 -13.16 -13.55 14.87
CA GLY A 78 -13.71 -12.35 15.48
C GLY A 78 -14.18 -11.28 14.49
N TYR A 79 -14.01 -11.49 13.19
CA TYR A 79 -14.45 -10.56 12.15
C TYR A 79 -15.38 -11.23 11.14
N VAL A 80 -16.35 -10.47 10.65
CA VAL A 80 -17.22 -10.83 9.54
C VAL A 80 -17.27 -9.66 8.56
N LEU A 81 -17.23 -9.96 7.26
CA LEU A 81 -17.43 -8.99 6.20
C LEU A 81 -18.85 -9.14 5.64
N THR A 82 -19.69 -8.12 5.76
CA THR A 82 -21.05 -8.10 5.20
C THR A 82 -21.16 -6.97 4.18
N GLY A 83 -21.24 -7.33 2.90
CA GLY A 83 -21.03 -6.35 1.82
C GLY A 83 -19.61 -5.79 1.90
N ASP A 84 -19.50 -4.47 2.06
CA ASP A 84 -18.21 -3.77 2.21
C ASP A 84 -17.90 -3.35 3.67
N GLN A 85 -18.68 -3.85 4.63
CA GLN A 85 -18.56 -3.45 6.03
C GLN A 85 -18.03 -4.58 6.92
N TRP A 86 -16.95 -4.31 7.64
CA TRP A 86 -16.42 -5.16 8.70
C TRP A 86 -17.23 -5.01 9.99
N THR A 87 -17.60 -6.13 10.59
CA THR A 87 -18.28 -6.21 11.89
C THR A 87 -17.64 -7.28 12.76
N CYS A 88 -17.88 -7.20 14.07
CA CYS A 88 -17.42 -8.24 14.98
C CYS A 88 -18.27 -9.50 14.82
N ALA A 89 -17.61 -10.66 14.78
CA ALA A 89 -18.28 -11.96 14.71
C ALA A 89 -19.06 -12.25 16.01
N THR A 90 -19.96 -13.23 15.94
CA THR A 90 -20.68 -13.73 17.12
C THR A 90 -19.69 -14.15 18.22
N GLY A 91 -19.92 -13.68 19.45
CA GLY A 91 -19.02 -13.92 20.58
C GLY A 91 -17.86 -12.94 20.70
N TYR A 92 -17.81 -11.90 19.87
CA TYR A 92 -16.85 -10.80 19.97
C TYR A 92 -17.58 -9.47 20.17
N ILE A 93 -16.95 -8.54 20.88
CA ILE A 93 -17.46 -7.20 21.17
C ILE A 93 -16.47 -6.14 20.70
N GLY A 94 -16.99 -4.97 20.34
CA GLY A 94 -16.17 -3.81 19.98
C GLY A 94 -16.59 -3.20 18.66
N ARG A 95 -15.66 -2.52 18.00
CA ARG A 95 -15.86 -1.92 16.68
C ARG A 95 -14.73 -2.39 15.78
N ALA A 96 -15.06 -3.20 14.78
CA ALA A 96 -14.12 -3.61 13.76
C ALA A 96 -13.50 -2.39 13.07
N ARG A 97 -12.18 -2.37 13.00
CA ARG A 97 -11.36 -1.36 12.33
C ARG A 97 -10.45 -2.08 11.37
N THR A 98 -10.28 -1.50 10.19
CA THR A 98 -9.38 -2.00 9.17
C THR A 98 -8.29 -0.98 8.86
N ARG A 99 -7.07 -1.47 8.64
CA ARG A 99 -5.93 -0.70 8.15
C ARG A 99 -5.28 -1.46 7.02
N CYS A 100 -4.89 -0.73 5.98
CA CYS A 100 -4.08 -1.25 4.89
C CYS A 100 -2.61 -0.86 5.11
N GLN A 101 -1.70 -1.83 5.05
CA GLN A 101 -0.26 -1.60 5.22
C GLN A 101 0.56 -2.54 4.34
N LEU A 102 1.82 -2.20 4.08
CA LEU A 102 2.74 -3.11 3.40
C LEU A 102 3.13 -4.29 4.31
N GLY A 103 3.37 -5.44 3.68
CA GLY A 103 3.97 -6.60 4.32
C GLY A 103 5.35 -6.28 4.89
N ASN A 104 5.76 -7.00 5.93
CA ASN A 104 7.05 -6.78 6.56
C ASN A 104 8.18 -7.12 5.58
N GLY A 105 8.83 -6.10 5.02
CA GLY A 105 9.88 -6.25 4.03
C GLY A 105 9.41 -6.63 2.62
N THR A 106 8.10 -6.59 2.34
CA THR A 106 7.55 -6.85 1.00
C THR A 106 6.68 -5.68 0.52
N CYS A 107 6.54 -5.55 -0.80
CA CYS A 107 5.65 -4.55 -1.40
C CYS A 107 4.19 -5.03 -1.48
N ASP A 108 3.84 -6.14 -0.82
CA ASP A 108 2.48 -6.68 -0.85
C ASP A 108 1.57 -5.92 0.13
N ALA A 109 0.32 -5.72 -0.23
CA ALA A 109 -0.67 -5.15 0.68
C ALA A 109 -1.19 -6.21 1.64
N VAL A 110 -1.23 -5.85 2.93
CA VAL A 110 -1.82 -6.65 4.00
C VAL A 110 -2.91 -5.86 4.69
N GLN A 111 -4.12 -6.42 4.72
CA GLN A 111 -5.22 -5.88 5.50
C GLN A 111 -5.11 -6.33 6.96
N VAL A 112 -5.01 -5.38 7.86
CA VAL A 112 -4.98 -5.63 9.31
C VAL A 112 -6.32 -5.25 9.91
N LEU A 113 -6.90 -6.19 10.65
CA LEU A 113 -8.15 -6.02 11.38
C LEU A 113 -7.87 -5.85 12.88
N SER A 114 -8.64 -4.99 13.54
CA SER A 114 -8.49 -4.70 14.97
C SER A 114 -9.83 -4.26 15.59
N GLY A 115 -9.92 -4.30 16.92
CA GLY A 115 -11.03 -3.71 17.67
C GLY A 115 -12.22 -4.63 17.92
N CYS A 116 -12.13 -5.92 17.57
CA CYS A 116 -13.07 -6.95 18.02
C CYS A 116 -12.37 -7.86 19.03
N ASP A 117 -12.82 -7.82 20.28
CA ASP A 117 -12.28 -8.60 21.38
C ASP A 117 -13.25 -9.72 21.74
N ARG A 118 -12.72 -10.88 22.15
CA ARG A 118 -13.55 -12.03 22.52
C ARG A 118 -14.33 -11.70 23.80
N LEU A 119 -15.63 -12.00 23.80
CA LEU A 119 -16.45 -11.92 25.00
C LEU A 119 -16.04 -13.04 25.96
N GLU A 120 -15.39 -12.66 27.05
CA GLU A 120 -15.06 -13.56 28.14
C GLU A 120 -15.79 -13.14 29.42
N PRO A 121 -16.26 -14.11 30.23
CA PRO A 121 -16.92 -13.81 31.48
C PRO A 121 -15.95 -13.13 32.45
N CYS A 122 -16.42 -12.11 33.16
CA CYS A 122 -15.66 -11.52 34.25
C CYS A 122 -15.63 -12.46 35.46
N ILE A 123 -14.47 -12.56 36.12
CA ILE A 123 -14.30 -13.31 37.36
C ILE A 123 -14.39 -12.32 38.53
N ARG A 124 -15.23 -12.64 39.53
CA ARG A 124 -15.27 -11.89 40.79
C ARG A 124 -13.91 -12.06 41.48
N PRO A 125 -13.24 -10.98 41.92
CA PRO A 125 -12.06 -11.09 42.77
C PRO A 125 -12.36 -11.96 44.02
N PRO A 126 -11.40 -12.76 44.51
CA PRO A 126 -11.58 -13.44 45.79
C PRO A 126 -11.89 -12.41 46.89
N GLU A 127 -12.81 -12.74 47.79
CA GLU A 127 -13.09 -11.89 48.95
C GLU A 127 -11.79 -11.71 49.74
N ALA A 128 -11.41 -10.46 49.98
CA ALA A 128 -10.29 -10.16 50.86
C ALA A 128 -10.69 -10.66 52.26
N GLU A 129 -10.03 -11.72 52.74
CA GLU A 129 -10.09 -12.09 54.15
C GLU A 129 -9.51 -10.93 54.95
N SER A 130 -10.40 -10.07 55.47
CA SER A 130 -10.05 -9.05 56.44
C SER A 130 -9.62 -9.76 57.73
N ALA A 131 -8.30 -9.78 57.95
CA ALA A 131 -7.65 -10.19 59.19
C ALA A 131 -7.97 -9.24 60.36
#